data_AF-A0A832D865-F1
#
_entry.id   AF-A0A832D865-F1
#
_cell.length_a   1.000
_cell.length_b   1.000
_cell.length_c   1.000
_cell.angle_alpha   90.00
_cell.angle_beta   90.00
_cell.angle_gamma   90.00
#
_symmetry.space_group_name_H-M   'P 1'
#
loop_
_entity.id
_entity.type
_entity.pdbx_description
1 polymer ?
#
loop_
_entity_poly.entity_id
_entity_poly.type
_entity_poly.pdbx_seq_one_letter_code
_entity_poly.pdbx_strand_id
1 'polypeptide(L)'
;MRSYLPESRPIGKSDVTNLRWAVRANEQGGIIFVNNYQRLQPMPAKSNVQFKVELGEQQFILPNEPITIPGDVCFFWPFNFDCGGGIILGWATAQPVCKSDDAEPIIYFRSIPGILPVFAFKIGPKLPILKLNKGMGNMVTNNGMVVVTVTNTGPWVAFTAVGSLGQRMRFCVLTDKQSLRIWKIKINGRKLVVYSEGNLYAEGNTIIVTSTNASDFMLGLPVDVRVRKPWRRIPGWNRNVHVDAHVFNWWVTEVEPIPESNLLCKVQLVREPGLAPKVRLGQISQPVATQPREEDFQFAGQWRITVPPHIPWPAVDMLLNISYVGDVARVSHHGNLFIDDFYNGLPLEMGLARYLNSIKEGVLDLLILPLRVDAPIFIDPRTKPQFSPGIPQLCELKEIRLSPVYQVKAIVQQSRE
;
A
#
# COMPACT_ATOMS: atom_id res chain seq x y z
N MET A 1 22.17 -14.93 4.96
CA MET A 1 22.57 -13.54 4.70
C MET A 1 22.86 -12.85 6.02
N ARG A 2 24.03 -12.22 6.16
CA ARG A 2 24.46 -11.42 7.33
C ARG A 2 24.12 -9.94 7.12
N SER A 3 24.06 -9.17 8.21
CA SER A 3 23.81 -7.73 8.18
C SER A 3 25.09 -6.95 8.46
N TYR A 4 25.28 -5.84 7.75
CA TYR A 4 26.44 -4.95 7.86
C TYR A 4 25.96 -3.49 7.96
N LEU A 5 26.61 -2.71 8.82
CA LEU A 5 26.34 -1.29 8.99
C LEU A 5 27.45 -0.46 8.36
N PRO A 6 27.16 0.75 7.86
CA PRO A 6 28.18 1.65 7.37
C PRO A 6 29.11 2.14 8.48
N GLU A 7 30.30 2.59 8.09
CA GLU A 7 31.26 3.23 9.01
C GLU A 7 30.68 4.51 9.61
N SER A 8 30.16 5.39 8.76
CA SER A 8 29.43 6.59 9.20
C SER A 8 28.01 6.22 9.57
N ARG A 9 27.62 6.53 10.82
CA ARG A 9 26.31 6.20 11.38
C ARG A 9 25.67 7.43 12.01
N PRO A 10 24.33 7.48 12.05
CA PRO A 10 23.64 8.53 12.79
C PRO A 10 24.06 8.53 14.26
N ILE A 11 24.33 9.71 14.81
CA ILE A 11 24.77 9.88 16.22
C ILE A 11 23.59 9.67 17.19
N GLY A 12 22.35 9.73 16.69
CA GLY A 12 21.15 9.47 17.47
C GLY A 12 19.84 9.60 16.68
N LYS A 13 18.71 9.55 17.39
CA LYS A 13 17.37 9.67 16.79
C LYS A 13 17.09 11.06 16.20
N SER A 14 17.75 12.11 16.69
CA SER A 14 17.61 13.48 16.19
C SER A 14 18.57 13.82 15.04
N ASP A 15 19.45 12.89 14.66
CA ASP A 15 20.38 13.11 13.56
C ASP A 15 19.61 13.11 12.23
N VAL A 16 19.46 14.30 11.66
CA VAL A 16 18.83 14.49 10.35
C VAL A 16 19.86 14.71 9.25
N THR A 17 21.17 14.62 9.53
CA THR A 17 22.23 14.89 8.55
C THR A 17 22.72 13.60 7.90
N ASN A 18 22.99 12.56 8.70
CA ASN A 18 23.49 11.27 8.23
C ASN A 18 22.38 10.43 7.58
N LEU A 19 22.70 9.82 6.44
CA LEU A 19 21.81 8.84 5.80
C LEU A 19 21.79 7.55 6.63
N ARG A 20 20.60 7.02 6.93
CA ARG A 20 20.46 5.72 7.60
C ARG A 20 20.41 4.63 6.54
N TRP A 21 21.38 3.74 6.52
CA TRP A 21 21.39 2.61 5.59
C TRP A 21 22.13 1.41 6.17
N ALA A 22 21.88 0.23 5.60
CA ALA A 22 22.52 -1.01 5.97
C ALA A 22 22.58 -1.96 4.77
N VAL A 23 23.45 -2.96 4.83
CA VAL A 23 23.55 -4.03 3.83
C VAL A 23 23.15 -5.35 4.45
N ARG A 24 22.37 -6.15 3.72
CA ARG A 24 22.16 -7.57 4.05
C ARG A 24 22.60 -8.43 2.89
N ALA A 25 23.62 -9.27 3.08
CA ALA A 25 24.30 -9.96 2.00
C ALA A 25 24.82 -11.36 2.38
N ASN A 26 25.12 -12.17 1.36
CA ASN A 26 26.00 -13.34 1.42
C ASN A 26 27.08 -13.18 0.33
N GLU A 27 27.96 -14.17 0.14
CA GLU A 27 29.04 -14.11 -0.87
C GLU A 27 28.54 -13.98 -2.32
N GLN A 28 27.28 -14.33 -2.58
CA GLN A 28 26.69 -14.32 -3.93
C GLN A 28 26.05 -12.97 -4.25
N GLY A 29 25.47 -12.28 -3.27
CA GLY A 29 24.81 -10.99 -3.46
C GLY A 29 24.05 -10.49 -2.24
N GLY A 30 23.28 -9.42 -2.42
CA GLY A 30 22.61 -8.79 -1.30
C GLY A 30 21.72 -7.62 -1.65
N ILE A 31 21.33 -6.91 -0.60
CA ILE A 31 20.40 -5.80 -0.64
C ILE A 31 20.95 -4.66 0.21
N ILE A 32 20.92 -3.44 -0.32
CA ILE A 32 21.12 -2.20 0.42
C ILE A 32 19.76 -1.69 0.87
N PHE A 33 19.58 -1.50 2.17
CA PHE A 33 18.40 -0.89 2.76
C PHE A 33 18.70 0.56 3.06
N VAL A 34 17.89 1.47 2.53
CA VAL A 34 18.04 2.92 2.74
C VAL A 34 16.79 3.47 3.41
N ASN A 35 16.97 4.22 4.49
CA ASN A 35 15.90 4.88 5.20
C ASN A 35 16.25 6.36 5.42
N ASN A 36 15.69 7.23 4.57
CA ASN A 36 15.69 8.67 4.78
C ASN A 36 14.29 9.16 5.20
N TYR A 37 13.58 8.36 5.99
CA TYR A 37 12.29 8.67 6.56
C TYR A 37 12.34 8.50 8.08
N GLN A 38 11.70 9.41 8.80
CA GLN A 38 11.48 9.29 10.23
C GLN A 38 10.10 9.81 10.61
N ARG A 39 9.34 8.99 11.36
CA ARG A 39 7.99 9.36 11.79
C ARG A 39 8.05 10.67 12.59
N LEU A 40 7.18 11.64 12.23
CA LEU A 40 7.07 12.97 12.84
C LEU A 40 8.32 13.87 12.73
N GLN A 41 9.28 13.51 11.88
CA GLN A 41 10.49 14.29 11.68
C GLN A 41 10.75 14.41 10.18
N PRO A 42 10.53 15.59 9.57
CA PRO A 42 10.90 15.82 8.18
C PRO A 42 12.39 15.56 8.00
N MET A 43 12.72 14.71 7.02
CA MET A 43 14.10 14.33 6.70
C MET A 43 14.56 15.07 5.44
N PRO A 44 15.63 15.88 5.49
CA PRO A 44 16.13 16.57 4.30
C PRO A 44 16.75 15.59 3.30
N ALA A 45 16.77 15.97 2.02
CA ALA A 45 17.46 15.22 0.98
C ALA A 45 18.97 15.09 1.26
N LYS A 46 19.58 14.03 0.73
CA LYS A 46 21.01 13.72 0.85
C LYS A 46 21.66 13.77 -0.53
N SER A 47 22.42 14.82 -0.80
CA SER A 47 23.15 14.98 -2.06
C SER A 47 24.45 14.18 -2.06
N ASN A 48 24.98 13.92 -3.26
CA ASN A 48 26.29 13.29 -3.47
C ASN A 48 26.44 11.91 -2.80
N VAL A 49 25.40 11.09 -2.86
CA VAL A 49 25.39 9.75 -2.25
C VAL A 49 25.82 8.70 -3.27
N GLN A 50 26.81 7.89 -2.87
CA GLN A 50 27.14 6.60 -3.46
C GLN A 50 27.41 5.60 -2.33
N PHE A 51 27.15 4.33 -2.58
CA PHE A 51 27.34 3.24 -1.66
C PHE A 51 28.54 2.42 -2.11
N LYS A 52 29.62 2.45 -1.32
CA LYS A 52 30.75 1.52 -1.45
C LYS A 52 30.41 0.24 -0.70
N VAL A 53 30.40 -0.88 -1.39
CA VAL A 53 30.13 -2.20 -0.80
C VAL A 53 31.35 -3.09 -1.00
N GLU A 54 31.80 -3.68 0.10
CA GLU A 54 32.90 -4.65 0.15
C GLU A 54 32.33 -5.99 0.61
N LEU A 55 32.43 -7.01 -0.24
CA LEU A 55 31.87 -8.33 -0.02
C LEU A 55 32.89 -9.41 -0.43
N GLY A 56 33.60 -9.94 0.55
CA GLY A 56 34.76 -10.81 0.28
C GLY A 56 35.82 -10.03 -0.49
N GLU A 57 36.26 -10.56 -1.63
CA GLU A 57 37.20 -9.89 -2.54
C GLU A 57 36.52 -8.91 -3.51
N GLN A 58 35.18 -8.87 -3.54
CA GLN A 58 34.44 -7.97 -4.43
C GLN A 58 34.29 -6.59 -3.79
N GLN A 59 34.71 -5.56 -4.51
CA GLN A 59 34.46 -4.17 -4.17
C GLN A 59 33.78 -3.47 -5.34
N PHE A 60 32.69 -2.76 -5.05
CA PHE A 60 31.99 -1.97 -6.06
C PHE A 60 31.32 -0.74 -5.43
N ILE A 61 31.07 0.26 -6.27
CA ILE A 61 30.37 1.49 -5.92
C ILE A 61 29.09 1.55 -6.74
N LEU A 62 27.98 1.87 -6.09
CA LEU A 62 26.70 2.10 -6.77
C LEU A 62 25.94 3.31 -6.19
N PRO A 63 25.19 4.04 -7.00
CA PRO A 63 25.28 4.05 -8.48
C PRO A 63 26.66 4.55 -8.94
N ASN A 64 26.95 4.45 -10.24
CA ASN A 64 28.24 4.84 -10.83
C ASN A 64 28.52 6.35 -10.75
N GLU A 65 27.48 7.17 -10.77
CA GLU A 65 27.55 8.61 -10.53
C GLU A 65 26.89 8.95 -9.19
N PRO A 66 27.36 9.99 -8.46
CA PRO A 66 26.68 10.46 -7.26
C PRO A 66 25.24 10.90 -7.54
N ILE A 67 24.34 10.54 -6.64
CA ILE A 67 22.92 10.91 -6.74
C ILE A 67 22.43 11.62 -5.48
N THR A 68 21.26 12.24 -5.59
CA THR A 68 20.52 12.74 -4.44
C THR A 68 19.51 11.70 -3.98
N ILE A 69 19.53 11.34 -2.70
CA ILE A 69 18.45 10.59 -2.05
C ILE A 69 17.41 11.61 -1.56
N PRO A 70 16.16 11.59 -2.05
CA PRO A 70 15.14 12.55 -1.62
C PRO A 70 14.82 12.48 -0.13
N GLY A 71 14.19 13.53 0.38
CA GLY A 71 13.65 13.53 1.74
C GLY A 71 12.47 12.57 1.88
N ASP A 72 12.29 12.03 3.09
CA ASP A 72 11.13 11.22 3.48
C ASP A 72 10.87 9.95 2.64
N VAL A 73 11.93 9.38 2.08
CA VAL A 73 11.87 8.10 1.32
C VAL A 73 12.52 6.95 2.09
N CYS A 74 11.99 5.75 1.86
CA CYS A 74 12.65 4.51 2.23
C CYS A 74 12.49 3.48 1.09
N PHE A 75 13.54 2.71 0.86
CA PHE A 75 13.60 1.74 -0.23
C PHE A 75 14.72 0.74 0.00
N PHE A 76 14.81 -0.24 -0.89
CA PHE A 76 15.97 -1.12 -0.96
C PHE A 76 16.41 -1.36 -2.39
N TRP A 77 17.71 -1.54 -2.58
CA TRP A 77 18.34 -1.80 -3.88
C TRP A 77 19.08 -3.12 -3.90
N PRO A 78 18.83 -3.96 -4.92
CA PRO A 78 19.50 -5.23 -5.04
C PRO A 78 20.89 -5.05 -5.68
N PHE A 79 21.83 -5.91 -5.31
CA PHE A 79 23.12 -6.05 -6.00
C PHE A 79 23.49 -7.53 -6.13
N ASN A 80 24.24 -7.86 -7.18
CA ASN A 80 24.49 -9.23 -7.63
C ASN A 80 23.20 -10.09 -7.61
N PHE A 81 22.12 -9.53 -8.13
CA PHE A 81 20.79 -10.11 -8.07
C PHE A 81 20.58 -11.10 -9.22
N ASP A 82 20.27 -12.34 -8.86
CA ASP A 82 19.95 -13.38 -9.82
C ASP A 82 18.54 -13.15 -10.40
N CYS A 83 18.49 -12.78 -11.68
CA CYS A 83 17.24 -12.62 -12.42
C CYS A 83 16.68 -13.97 -12.92
N GLY A 84 17.48 -15.04 -12.90
CA GLY A 84 17.23 -16.32 -13.55
C GLY A 84 17.82 -16.39 -14.96
N GLY A 85 17.82 -17.58 -15.56
CA GLY A 85 18.34 -17.80 -16.92
C GLY A 85 19.85 -17.57 -17.07
N GLY A 86 20.59 -17.45 -15.97
CA GLY A 86 22.01 -17.06 -15.97
C GLY A 86 22.23 -15.54 -16.10
N ILE A 87 21.21 -14.71 -15.89
CA ILE A 87 21.32 -13.25 -15.88
C ILE A 87 21.57 -12.76 -14.46
N ILE A 88 22.73 -12.13 -14.23
CA ILE A 88 23.06 -11.48 -12.97
C ILE A 88 23.05 -9.97 -13.15
N LEU A 89 22.14 -9.32 -12.41
CA LEU A 89 22.08 -7.86 -12.29
C LEU A 89 23.10 -7.42 -11.23
N GLY A 90 24.17 -6.75 -11.66
CA GLY A 90 25.22 -6.26 -10.78
C GLY A 90 24.67 -5.32 -9.71
N TRP A 91 23.80 -4.39 -10.10
CA TRP A 91 23.00 -3.58 -9.18
C TRP A 91 21.87 -2.85 -9.90
N ALA A 92 20.88 -2.35 -9.15
CA ALA A 92 19.90 -1.41 -9.68
C ALA A 92 19.52 -0.32 -8.67
N THR A 93 19.23 0.89 -9.17
CA THR A 93 18.59 1.98 -8.40
C THR A 93 17.05 1.89 -8.43
N ALA A 94 16.53 0.70 -8.67
CA ALA A 94 15.11 0.37 -8.65
C ALA A 94 14.86 -0.85 -7.76
N GLN A 95 13.68 -0.91 -7.14
CA GLN A 95 13.37 -1.94 -6.15
C GLN A 95 12.62 -3.10 -6.82
N PRO A 96 13.10 -4.37 -6.74
CA PRO A 96 12.34 -5.50 -7.25
C PRO A 96 11.05 -5.69 -6.44
N VAL A 97 9.94 -5.95 -7.13
CA VAL A 97 8.62 -6.14 -6.53
C VAL A 97 8.26 -7.63 -6.57
N CYS A 98 8.20 -8.20 -7.76
CA CYS A 98 7.95 -9.62 -7.96
C CYS A 98 8.42 -10.09 -9.35
N LYS A 99 8.42 -11.41 -9.55
CA LYS A 99 8.66 -12.07 -10.84
C LYS A 99 7.41 -12.87 -11.22
N SER A 100 7.00 -12.82 -12.48
CA SER A 100 5.92 -13.67 -13.00
C SER A 100 6.40 -15.10 -13.25
N ASP A 101 5.45 -16.03 -13.33
CA ASP A 101 5.74 -17.47 -13.50
C ASP A 101 5.46 -17.91 -14.97
N ASP A 102 5.53 -16.96 -15.91
CA ASP A 102 5.27 -17.18 -17.34
C ASP A 102 6.47 -17.87 -18.03
N ALA A 103 6.26 -18.41 -19.24
CA ALA A 103 7.32 -19.02 -20.04
C ALA A 103 8.49 -18.06 -20.35
N GLU A 104 8.18 -16.79 -20.61
CA GLU A 104 9.13 -15.67 -20.60
C GLU A 104 8.86 -14.79 -19.37
N PRO A 105 9.49 -15.04 -18.21
CA PRO A 105 9.15 -14.33 -16.98
C PRO A 105 9.37 -12.82 -17.10
N ILE A 106 8.48 -12.05 -16.47
CA ILE A 106 8.63 -10.61 -16.26
C ILE A 106 9.12 -10.38 -14.83
N ILE A 107 10.21 -9.63 -14.67
CA ILE A 107 10.60 -9.07 -13.37
C ILE A 107 10.08 -7.65 -13.30
N TYR A 108 9.24 -7.39 -12.29
CA TYR A 108 8.67 -6.09 -12.02
C TYR A 108 9.55 -5.36 -11.02
N PHE A 109 9.98 -4.16 -11.39
CA PHE A 109 10.69 -3.21 -10.53
C PHE A 109 9.82 -1.99 -10.28
N ARG A 110 9.98 -1.39 -9.11
CA ARG A 110 9.43 -0.10 -8.69
C ARG A 110 10.51 0.95 -8.86
N SER A 111 10.21 2.04 -9.57
CA SER A 111 11.02 3.25 -9.54
C SER A 111 10.83 3.97 -8.20
N ILE A 112 11.91 4.54 -7.68
CA ILE A 112 11.87 5.31 -6.44
C ILE A 112 11.59 6.77 -6.80
N PRO A 113 10.56 7.43 -6.22
CA PRO A 113 10.29 8.83 -6.51
C PRO A 113 11.54 9.69 -6.34
N GLY A 114 11.88 10.49 -7.36
CA GLY A 114 13.05 11.37 -7.36
C GLY A 114 14.40 10.69 -7.65
N ILE A 115 14.45 9.39 -7.92
CA ILE A 115 15.68 8.67 -8.31
C ILE A 115 15.45 7.96 -9.65
N LEU A 116 16.33 8.22 -10.62
CA LEU A 116 16.25 7.61 -11.94
C LEU A 116 16.57 6.10 -11.88
N PRO A 117 15.71 5.23 -12.45
CA PRO A 117 16.00 3.80 -12.53
C PRO A 117 17.18 3.48 -13.46
N VAL A 118 18.22 2.89 -12.89
CA VAL A 118 19.42 2.45 -13.59
C VAL A 118 19.67 0.98 -13.22
N PHE A 119 20.00 0.17 -14.22
CA PHE A 119 20.28 -1.26 -14.08
C PHE A 119 21.64 -1.56 -14.69
N ALA A 120 22.58 -2.04 -13.89
CA ALA A 120 23.92 -2.39 -14.36
C ALA A 120 24.10 -3.91 -14.37
N PHE A 121 24.26 -4.48 -15.57
CA PHE A 121 24.51 -5.90 -15.78
C PHE A 121 26.00 -6.15 -15.97
N LYS A 122 26.56 -7.15 -15.28
CA LYS A 122 27.99 -7.51 -15.39
C LYS A 122 28.33 -8.04 -16.78
N ILE A 123 29.52 -7.72 -17.30
CA ILE A 123 30.13 -8.25 -18.55
C ILE A 123 30.95 -9.53 -18.27
N GLY A 124 30.95 -10.51 -19.19
CA GLY A 124 31.57 -11.83 -19.08
C GLY A 124 31.52 -12.64 -20.41
N PRO A 125 31.96 -13.90 -20.45
CA PRO A 125 32.05 -14.67 -21.71
C PRO A 125 30.70 -15.20 -22.22
N LYS A 126 29.74 -15.43 -21.32
CA LYS A 126 28.38 -15.92 -21.61
C LYS A 126 27.34 -14.85 -21.25
N LEU A 127 27.45 -13.69 -21.88
CA LEU A 127 26.65 -12.52 -21.46
C LEU A 127 25.19 -12.61 -21.79
N PRO A 128 24.34 -11.94 -21.00
CA PRO A 128 22.99 -11.77 -21.43
C PRO A 128 22.94 -10.77 -22.58
N ILE A 129 22.25 -11.14 -23.66
CA ILE A 129 21.99 -10.23 -24.77
C ILE A 129 20.85 -9.31 -24.32
N LEU A 130 21.16 -8.04 -24.10
CA LEU A 130 20.21 -7.02 -23.66
C LEU A 130 19.63 -6.28 -24.87
N LYS A 131 18.31 -6.05 -24.84
CA LYS A 131 17.60 -5.25 -25.83
C LYS A 131 16.69 -4.25 -25.12
N LEU A 132 16.97 -2.98 -25.28
CA LEU A 132 16.13 -1.86 -24.82
C LEU A 132 15.00 -1.61 -25.83
N ASN A 133 13.76 -1.46 -25.35
CA ASN A 133 12.65 -1.09 -26.22
C ASN A 133 12.72 0.40 -26.59
N LYS A 134 12.25 0.74 -27.80
CA LYS A 134 12.31 2.10 -28.34
C LYS A 134 11.61 3.09 -27.41
N GLY A 135 12.27 4.22 -27.13
CA GLY A 135 11.71 5.29 -26.29
C GLY A 135 11.67 4.98 -24.79
N MET A 136 12.30 3.88 -24.33
CA MET A 136 12.31 3.52 -22.90
C MET A 136 13.44 4.15 -22.10
N GLY A 137 14.48 4.65 -22.78
CA GLY A 137 15.63 5.31 -22.15
C GLY A 137 16.90 5.13 -22.96
N ASN A 138 18.02 4.89 -22.28
CA ASN A 138 19.33 4.74 -22.89
C ASN A 138 20.02 3.44 -22.41
N MET A 139 20.84 2.85 -23.27
CA MET A 139 21.65 1.69 -22.93
C MET A 139 23.09 1.91 -23.42
N VAL A 140 24.03 1.87 -22.48
CA VAL A 140 25.46 2.08 -22.75
C VAL A 140 26.27 0.93 -22.18
N THR A 141 27.42 0.69 -22.79
CA THR A 141 28.42 -0.26 -22.28
C THR A 141 29.57 0.55 -21.70
N ASN A 142 29.86 0.38 -20.41
CA ASN A 142 30.93 1.11 -19.73
C ASN A 142 31.56 0.23 -18.63
N ASN A 143 32.88 0.29 -18.45
CA ASN A 143 33.61 -0.33 -17.34
C ASN A 143 33.25 -1.80 -17.06
N GLY A 144 33.12 -2.63 -18.09
CA GLY A 144 32.76 -4.04 -17.89
C GLY A 144 31.31 -4.25 -17.42
N MET A 145 30.41 -3.29 -17.65
CA MET A 145 28.97 -3.41 -17.41
C MET A 145 28.15 -2.89 -18.59
N VAL A 146 26.99 -3.50 -18.83
CA VAL A 146 25.93 -2.90 -19.65
C VAL A 146 24.97 -2.19 -18.72
N VAL A 147 24.88 -0.86 -18.87
CA VAL A 147 24.07 0.02 -18.04
C VAL A 147 22.83 0.45 -18.82
N VAL A 148 21.66 0.11 -18.28
CA VAL A 148 20.35 0.51 -18.83
C VAL A 148 19.74 1.57 -17.92
N THR A 149 19.57 2.76 -18.45
CA THR A 149 18.86 3.87 -17.80
C THR A 149 17.44 3.92 -18.34
N VAL A 150 16.43 3.77 -17.49
CA VAL A 150 15.02 3.78 -17.89
C VAL A 150 14.39 5.12 -17.53
N THR A 151 14.00 5.88 -18.54
CA THR A 151 13.34 7.20 -18.38
C THR A 151 11.83 7.12 -18.55
N ASN A 152 11.32 6.08 -19.22
CA ASN A 152 9.89 5.89 -19.46
C ASN A 152 9.37 4.67 -18.67
N THR A 153 8.89 4.93 -17.45
CA THR A 153 8.40 3.90 -16.52
C THR A 153 6.89 3.70 -16.65
N GLY A 154 6.45 2.45 -16.62
CA GLY A 154 5.03 2.09 -16.66
C GLY A 154 4.81 0.59 -16.84
N PRO A 155 3.53 0.17 -16.99
CA PRO A 155 3.15 -1.23 -17.14
C PRO A 155 3.41 -1.75 -18.56
N TRP A 156 4.65 -1.62 -19.02
CA TRP A 156 5.19 -2.10 -20.28
C TRP A 156 6.57 -2.70 -20.06
N VAL A 157 7.02 -3.50 -21.03
CA VAL A 157 8.39 -4.04 -21.00
C VAL A 157 9.35 -2.91 -21.37
N ALA A 158 10.21 -2.51 -20.44
CA ALA A 158 11.25 -1.51 -20.68
C ALA A 158 12.39 -2.10 -21.51
N PHE A 159 12.87 -3.29 -21.13
CA PHE A 159 13.94 -4.00 -21.83
C PHE A 159 13.81 -5.52 -21.61
N THR A 160 14.55 -6.28 -22.42
CA THR A 160 14.64 -7.73 -22.29
C THR A 160 16.10 -8.17 -22.21
N ALA A 161 16.35 -9.30 -21.54
CA ALA A 161 17.66 -9.93 -21.48
C ALA A 161 17.52 -11.41 -21.85
N VAL A 162 18.41 -11.93 -22.69
CA VAL A 162 18.50 -13.37 -22.99
C VAL A 162 19.75 -13.88 -22.32
N GLY A 163 19.62 -14.72 -21.29
CA GLY A 163 20.76 -15.19 -20.51
C GLY A 163 21.59 -16.27 -21.19
N SER A 164 22.67 -16.70 -20.54
CA SER A 164 23.57 -17.74 -21.03
C SER A 164 22.92 -19.10 -21.23
N LEU A 165 21.78 -19.33 -20.57
CA LEU A 165 20.96 -20.54 -20.71
C LEU A 165 19.90 -20.43 -21.81
N GLY A 166 19.93 -19.36 -22.61
CA GLY A 166 18.97 -19.10 -23.71
C GLY A 166 17.59 -18.61 -23.26
N GLN A 167 17.29 -18.65 -21.96
CA GLN A 167 16.02 -18.15 -21.42
C GLN A 167 15.94 -16.62 -21.55
N ARG A 168 14.82 -16.15 -22.12
CA ARG A 168 14.50 -14.74 -22.24
C ARG A 168 13.74 -14.24 -21.00
N MET A 169 14.23 -13.14 -20.44
CA MET A 169 13.66 -12.43 -19.31
C MET A 169 13.18 -11.04 -19.77
N ARG A 170 12.02 -10.63 -19.28
CA ARG A 170 11.42 -9.31 -19.55
C ARG A 170 11.50 -8.45 -18.30
N PHE A 171 11.75 -7.15 -18.44
CA PHE A 171 11.87 -6.23 -17.31
C PHE A 171 10.83 -5.13 -17.45
N CYS A 172 9.97 -5.00 -16.45
CA CYS A 172 8.95 -3.96 -16.36
C CYS A 172 9.32 -3.02 -15.21
N VAL A 173 9.42 -1.72 -15.48
CA VAL A 173 9.77 -0.72 -14.47
C VAL A 173 8.55 0.16 -14.25
N LEU A 174 7.82 -0.13 -13.17
CA LEU A 174 6.60 0.57 -12.76
C LEU A 174 6.96 1.87 -12.05
N THR A 175 6.07 2.86 -12.15
CA THR A 175 6.09 3.99 -11.22
C THR A 175 5.81 3.51 -9.78
N ASP A 176 6.16 4.34 -8.80
CA ASP A 176 5.81 4.13 -7.40
C ASP A 176 4.33 3.78 -7.20
N LYS A 177 3.43 4.62 -7.72
CA LYS A 177 1.98 4.43 -7.65
C LYS A 177 1.54 3.09 -8.27
N GLN A 178 2.01 2.79 -9.48
CA GLN A 178 1.63 1.55 -10.18
C GLN A 178 2.17 0.30 -9.48
N SER A 179 3.33 0.38 -8.81
CA SER A 179 3.88 -0.76 -8.07
C SER A 179 3.01 -1.19 -6.88
N LEU A 180 2.22 -0.27 -6.32
CA LEU A 180 1.23 -0.55 -5.27
C LEU A 180 -0.09 -1.11 -5.80
N ARG A 181 -0.27 -1.13 -7.13
CA ARG A 181 -1.48 -1.63 -7.81
C ARG A 181 -1.31 -3.01 -8.41
N ILE A 182 -0.12 -3.60 -8.38
CA ILE A 182 0.07 -4.98 -8.84
C ILE A 182 -0.11 -5.98 -7.70
N TRP A 183 -0.75 -7.10 -8.03
CA TRP A 183 -1.07 -8.19 -7.10
C TRP A 183 -0.54 -9.50 -7.67
N LYS A 184 0.08 -10.33 -6.83
CA LYS A 184 0.42 -11.72 -7.20
C LYS A 184 -0.60 -12.67 -6.59
N ILE A 185 -1.53 -13.16 -7.41
CA ILE A 185 -2.66 -13.98 -6.98
C ILE A 185 -2.61 -15.38 -7.60
N LYS A 186 -3.33 -16.34 -7.01
CA LYS A 186 -3.46 -17.70 -7.55
C LYS A 186 -4.85 -17.87 -8.16
N ILE A 187 -4.91 -18.22 -9.45
CA ILE A 187 -6.15 -18.47 -10.21
C ILE A 187 -5.99 -19.80 -10.95
N ASN A 188 -6.95 -20.71 -10.80
CA ASN A 188 -6.88 -22.05 -11.42
C ASN A 188 -5.54 -22.76 -11.16
N GLY A 189 -4.97 -22.61 -9.97
CA GLY A 189 -3.67 -23.21 -9.64
C GLY A 189 -2.44 -22.39 -10.09
N ARG A 190 -2.57 -21.52 -11.09
CA ARG A 190 -1.50 -20.69 -11.65
C ARG A 190 -1.33 -19.38 -10.87
N LYS A 191 -0.09 -18.98 -10.60
CA LYS A 191 0.21 -17.67 -10.01
C LYS A 191 0.28 -16.63 -11.14
N LEU A 192 -0.49 -15.57 -11.02
CA LEU A 192 -0.56 -14.47 -11.98
C LEU A 192 -0.20 -13.16 -11.30
N VAL A 193 0.53 -12.31 -12.02
CA VAL A 193 0.67 -10.90 -11.64
C VAL A 193 -0.44 -10.14 -12.36
N VAL A 194 -1.29 -9.43 -11.62
CA VAL A 194 -2.40 -8.63 -12.16
C VAL A 194 -2.28 -7.20 -11.66
N TYR A 195 -2.91 -6.25 -12.35
CA TYR A 195 -3.02 -4.86 -11.93
C TYR A 195 -4.46 -4.57 -11.49
N SER A 196 -4.67 -3.82 -10.41
CA SER A 196 -6.01 -3.36 -10.00
C SER A 196 -5.95 -2.00 -9.29
N GLU A 197 -6.83 -1.06 -9.67
CA GLU A 197 -7.02 0.18 -8.90
C GLU A 197 -7.78 -0.06 -7.59
N GLY A 198 -8.77 -0.96 -7.61
CA GLY A 198 -9.47 -1.43 -6.42
C GLY A 198 -8.72 -2.51 -5.65
N ASN A 199 -9.20 -2.83 -4.45
CA ASN A 199 -8.77 -4.00 -3.69
C ASN A 199 -9.15 -5.28 -4.44
N LEU A 200 -8.31 -6.32 -4.34
CA LEU A 200 -8.47 -7.52 -5.14
C LEU A 200 -8.27 -8.79 -4.33
N TYR A 201 -9.11 -9.80 -4.59
CA TYR A 201 -8.88 -11.19 -4.19
C TYR A 201 -9.39 -12.17 -5.25
N ALA A 202 -9.06 -13.45 -5.10
CA ALA A 202 -9.44 -14.49 -6.05
C ALA A 202 -10.09 -15.69 -5.36
N GLU A 203 -11.14 -16.22 -5.98
CA GLU A 203 -11.87 -17.41 -5.55
C GLU A 203 -11.99 -18.38 -6.73
N GLY A 204 -11.25 -19.49 -6.69
CA GLY A 204 -11.21 -20.48 -7.77
C GLY A 204 -10.69 -19.89 -9.10
N ASN A 205 -11.63 -19.63 -10.03
CA ASN A 205 -11.37 -19.02 -11.33
C ASN A 205 -11.85 -17.57 -11.44
N THR A 206 -12.34 -16.99 -10.34
CA THR A 206 -12.98 -15.67 -10.33
C THR A 206 -12.07 -14.68 -9.61
N ILE A 207 -11.79 -13.56 -10.28
CA ILE A 207 -11.20 -12.36 -9.70
C ILE A 207 -12.32 -11.49 -9.19
N ILE A 208 -12.14 -10.98 -7.99
CA ILE A 208 -13.07 -10.05 -7.36
C ILE A 208 -12.31 -8.75 -7.12
N VAL A 209 -12.84 -7.65 -7.66
CA VAL A 209 -12.36 -6.30 -7.40
C VAL A 209 -13.40 -5.58 -6.56
N THR A 210 -12.97 -4.91 -5.50
CA THR A 210 -13.81 -4.09 -4.62
C THR A 210 -13.28 -2.67 -4.51
N SER A 211 -14.17 -1.68 -4.52
CA SER A 211 -13.81 -0.27 -4.34
C SER A 211 -14.94 0.52 -3.68
N THR A 212 -14.59 1.59 -2.96
CA THR A 212 -15.56 2.57 -2.46
C THR A 212 -15.93 3.62 -3.51
N ASN A 213 -15.20 3.67 -4.62
CA ASN A 213 -15.47 4.54 -5.76
C ASN A 213 -16.04 3.71 -6.92
N ALA A 214 -17.20 4.12 -7.42
CA ALA A 214 -17.96 3.41 -8.44
C ALA A 214 -17.24 3.33 -9.81
N SER A 215 -16.21 4.17 -10.03
CA SER A 215 -15.44 4.20 -11.28
C SER A 215 -14.02 3.64 -11.15
N ASP A 216 -13.60 3.14 -9.97
CA ASP A 216 -12.23 2.64 -9.72
C ASP A 216 -12.03 1.17 -10.11
N PHE A 217 -12.72 0.71 -11.16
CA PHE A 217 -12.61 -0.67 -11.62
C PHE A 217 -11.80 -0.76 -12.90
N MET A 218 -10.48 -0.66 -12.75
CA MET A 218 -9.51 -1.01 -13.79
C MET A 218 -8.77 -2.28 -13.39
N LEU A 219 -8.79 -3.29 -14.26
CA LEU A 219 -8.13 -4.58 -14.08
C LEU A 219 -7.17 -4.83 -15.24
N GLY A 220 -5.91 -5.12 -14.93
CA GLY A 220 -4.91 -5.57 -15.90
C GLY A 220 -4.58 -7.04 -15.69
N LEU A 221 -4.83 -7.90 -16.67
CA LEU A 221 -4.43 -9.32 -16.64
C LEU A 221 -3.27 -9.55 -17.62
N PRO A 222 -2.37 -10.51 -17.34
CA PRO A 222 -1.31 -10.87 -18.27
C PRO A 222 -1.83 -11.12 -19.68
N VAL A 223 -1.04 -10.74 -20.68
CA VAL A 223 -1.46 -10.74 -22.10
C VAL A 223 -1.90 -12.11 -22.64
N ASP A 224 -1.44 -13.20 -22.03
CA ASP A 224 -1.75 -14.58 -22.38
C ASP A 224 -3.01 -15.12 -21.66
N VAL A 225 -3.53 -14.40 -20.65
CA VAL A 225 -4.73 -14.79 -19.90
C VAL A 225 -5.98 -14.38 -20.66
N ARG A 226 -6.89 -15.35 -20.86
CA ARG A 226 -8.20 -15.15 -21.49
C ARG A 226 -9.33 -15.17 -20.46
N VAL A 227 -10.36 -14.35 -20.67
CA VAL A 227 -11.57 -14.25 -19.83
C VAL A 227 -12.81 -14.77 -20.58
N ARG A 228 -13.77 -15.37 -19.87
CA ARG A 228 -14.91 -16.10 -20.49
C ARG A 228 -15.97 -15.14 -21.06
N LYS A 229 -16.30 -15.27 -22.35
CA LYS A 229 -17.54 -14.73 -22.95
C LYS A 229 -18.74 -15.66 -22.59
N PRO A 230 -19.98 -15.16 -22.42
CA PRO A 230 -20.52 -13.91 -22.92
C PRO A 230 -20.60 -12.81 -21.86
N TRP A 231 -20.48 -11.58 -22.34
CA TRP A 231 -20.69 -10.29 -21.67
C TRP A 231 -22.09 -10.08 -21.05
N ARG A 232 -22.88 -11.14 -20.86
CA ARG A 232 -24.28 -11.10 -20.38
C ARG A 232 -24.46 -11.49 -18.91
N ARG A 233 -23.40 -11.69 -18.14
CA ARG A 233 -23.47 -11.87 -16.68
C ARG A 233 -22.45 -11.07 -15.87
N ILE A 234 -21.72 -10.14 -16.49
CA ILE A 234 -20.87 -9.18 -15.79
C ILE A 234 -21.26 -7.77 -16.27
N PRO A 235 -22.11 -7.04 -15.54
CA PRO A 235 -22.41 -5.64 -15.85
C PRO A 235 -21.13 -4.79 -15.85
N GLY A 236 -20.94 -3.97 -16.89
CA GLY A 236 -20.09 -2.78 -16.90
C GLY A 236 -18.69 -2.85 -17.55
N TRP A 237 -18.05 -4.03 -17.72
CA TRP A 237 -16.67 -4.05 -18.27
C TRP A 237 -16.62 -3.80 -19.78
N ASN A 238 -16.13 -2.62 -20.14
CA ASN A 238 -15.72 -2.28 -21.49
C ASN A 238 -14.22 -2.60 -21.65
N ARG A 239 -13.88 -3.42 -22.66
CA ARG A 239 -12.48 -3.64 -23.04
C ARG A 239 -11.99 -2.41 -23.78
N ASN A 240 -11.09 -1.63 -23.17
CA ASN A 240 -10.41 -0.54 -23.85
C ASN A 240 -8.90 -0.69 -23.78
N VAL A 241 -8.29 -0.38 -24.93
CA VAL A 241 -6.86 -0.16 -25.19
C VAL A 241 -5.97 -1.41 -25.24
N HIS A 242 -5.79 -1.92 -26.45
CA HIS A 242 -4.55 -2.60 -26.86
C HIS A 242 -3.49 -1.50 -27.09
N VAL A 243 -2.35 -1.57 -26.40
CA VAL A 243 -1.10 -0.95 -26.90
C VAL A 243 -0.03 -2.03 -26.88
N ASP A 244 0.65 -2.22 -28.01
CA ASP A 244 1.51 -3.37 -28.33
C ASP A 244 2.80 -3.50 -27.49
N ALA A 245 2.93 -2.77 -26.39
CA ALA A 245 4.07 -2.84 -25.45
C ALA A 245 3.66 -3.16 -24.01
N HIS A 246 2.37 -3.20 -23.68
CA HIS A 246 1.92 -3.45 -22.32
C HIS A 246 2.12 -4.90 -21.87
N VAL A 247 2.41 -5.06 -20.58
CA VAL A 247 2.48 -6.38 -19.93
C VAL A 247 1.09 -6.92 -19.56
N PHE A 248 0.06 -6.07 -19.65
CA PHE A 248 -1.32 -6.41 -19.34
C PHE A 248 -2.25 -6.11 -20.52
N ASN A 249 -3.27 -6.94 -20.68
CA ASN A 249 -4.52 -6.54 -21.30
C ASN A 249 -5.34 -5.76 -20.26
N TRP A 250 -5.99 -4.67 -20.67
CA TRP A 250 -6.77 -3.83 -19.76
C TRP A 250 -8.27 -4.06 -19.93
N TRP A 251 -8.94 -4.11 -18.79
CA TRP A 251 -10.39 -4.08 -18.67
C TRP A 251 -10.73 -2.90 -17.76
N VAL A 252 -11.75 -2.13 -18.14
CA VAL A 252 -12.27 -1.04 -17.32
C VAL A 252 -13.79 -1.17 -17.23
N THR A 253 -14.34 -0.96 -16.06
CA THR A 253 -15.79 -0.89 -15.82
C THR A 253 -16.09 0.24 -14.88
N GLU A 254 -17.36 0.62 -14.85
CA GLU A 254 -17.94 1.43 -13.80
C GLU A 254 -19.21 0.72 -13.32
N VAL A 255 -19.63 0.99 -12.11
CA VAL A 255 -20.93 0.55 -11.59
C VAL A 255 -21.82 1.76 -11.38
N GLU A 256 -23.13 1.54 -11.39
CA GLU A 256 -24.06 2.61 -11.06
C GLU A 256 -23.85 3.03 -9.59
N PRO A 257 -23.55 4.32 -9.31
CA PRO A 257 -23.37 4.77 -7.94
C PRO A 257 -24.69 4.73 -7.19
N ILE A 258 -24.65 4.32 -5.92
CA ILE A 258 -25.83 4.31 -5.06
C ILE A 258 -26.24 5.76 -4.77
N PRO A 259 -27.53 6.12 -4.92
CA PRO A 259 -28.01 7.46 -4.61
C PRO A 259 -27.72 7.87 -3.17
N GLU A 260 -27.34 9.13 -2.94
CA GLU A 260 -27.00 9.64 -1.61
C GLU A 260 -28.14 9.47 -0.60
N SER A 261 -29.40 9.53 -1.06
CA SER A 261 -30.59 9.28 -0.22
C SER A 261 -30.57 7.91 0.47
N ASN A 262 -29.93 6.92 -0.15
CA ASN A 262 -29.83 5.55 0.36
C ASN A 262 -28.63 5.37 1.31
N LEU A 263 -27.80 6.40 1.46
CA LEU A 263 -26.60 6.42 2.30
C LEU A 263 -26.80 7.23 3.58
N LEU A 264 -28.02 7.74 3.82
CA LEU A 264 -28.32 8.56 4.98
C LEU A 264 -28.55 7.71 6.23
N CYS A 265 -27.76 7.99 7.27
CA CYS A 265 -27.99 7.48 8.61
C CYS A 265 -28.83 8.48 9.41
N LYS A 266 -29.78 8.01 10.22
CA LYS A 266 -30.43 8.86 11.22
C LYS A 266 -29.61 8.83 12.49
N VAL A 267 -29.34 10.00 13.06
CA VAL A 267 -28.54 10.13 14.28
C VAL A 267 -29.39 10.84 15.32
N GLN A 268 -29.46 10.25 16.51
CA GLN A 268 -30.16 10.83 17.66
C GLN A 268 -29.22 10.88 18.85
N LEU A 269 -29.08 12.05 19.47
CA LEU A 269 -28.42 12.15 20.77
C LEU A 269 -29.35 11.57 21.85
N VAL A 270 -28.84 10.59 22.60
CA VAL A 270 -29.57 9.89 23.66
C VAL A 270 -29.15 10.41 25.04
N ARG A 271 -27.86 10.71 25.21
CA ARG A 271 -27.29 11.23 26.45
C ARG A 271 -26.18 12.23 26.17
N GLU A 272 -26.26 13.40 26.78
CA GLU A 272 -25.18 14.38 26.75
C GLU A 272 -23.91 13.84 27.41
N PRO A 273 -22.70 14.22 26.94
CA PRO A 273 -21.45 13.82 27.56
C PRO A 273 -21.31 14.41 28.97
N GLY A 274 -20.90 13.57 29.93
CA GLY A 274 -20.59 13.99 31.30
C GLY A 274 -19.13 14.39 31.47
N LEU A 275 -18.70 14.73 32.69
CA LEU A 275 -17.29 15.02 32.99
C LEU A 275 -16.47 13.73 33.08
N ALA A 276 -15.52 13.53 32.17
CA ALA A 276 -14.68 12.34 32.14
C ALA A 276 -13.69 12.33 33.32
N PRO A 277 -13.46 11.16 33.95
CA PRO A 277 -12.45 11.02 35.00
C PRO A 277 -11.05 11.28 34.45
N LYS A 278 -10.10 11.56 35.34
CA LYS A 278 -8.69 11.71 34.92
C LYS A 278 -8.18 10.41 34.29
N VAL A 279 -7.42 10.56 33.21
CA VAL A 279 -6.77 9.43 32.52
C VAL A 279 -5.82 8.74 33.49
N ARG A 280 -6.03 7.42 33.67
CA ARG A 280 -5.17 6.60 34.52
C ARG A 280 -3.84 6.31 33.83
N LEU A 281 -2.80 6.17 34.64
CA LEU A 281 -1.44 5.87 34.20
C LEU A 281 -1.05 4.45 34.59
N GLY A 282 -0.28 3.79 33.72
CA GLY A 282 0.22 2.44 33.95
C GLY A 282 1.24 2.42 35.10
N GLN A 283 1.27 1.33 35.87
CA GLN A 283 2.20 1.14 36.99
C GLN A 283 3.58 0.64 36.49
N ILE A 284 4.28 1.47 35.72
CA ILE A 284 5.61 1.18 35.17
C ILE A 284 6.56 2.39 35.33
N SER A 285 7.87 2.20 35.13
CA SER A 285 8.90 3.23 35.36
C SER A 285 8.73 4.49 34.49
N GLN A 286 8.19 4.35 33.27
CA GLN A 286 7.76 5.45 32.42
C GLN A 286 6.27 5.30 32.12
N PRO A 287 5.39 5.80 33.01
CA PRO A 287 3.97 5.54 32.93
C PRO A 287 3.37 6.14 31.65
N VAL A 288 2.53 5.36 30.98
CA VAL A 288 1.73 5.79 29.83
C VAL A 288 0.25 5.71 30.18
N ALA A 289 -0.60 6.44 29.44
CA ALA A 289 -2.04 6.36 29.57
C ALA A 289 -2.53 4.90 29.43
N THR A 290 -3.41 4.48 30.32
CA THR A 290 -4.08 3.18 30.24
C THR A 290 -5.43 3.32 29.55
N GLN A 291 -5.88 2.26 28.88
CA GLN A 291 -7.23 2.19 28.31
C GLN A 291 -8.31 2.53 29.36
N PRO A 292 -9.36 3.29 28.99
CA PRO A 292 -10.54 3.48 29.83
C PRO A 292 -11.19 2.15 30.26
N ARG A 293 -11.76 2.12 31.45
CA ARG A 293 -12.52 0.99 31.99
C ARG A 293 -13.97 1.12 31.58
N GLU A 294 -14.71 0.02 31.69
CA GLU A 294 -16.16 0.00 31.40
C GLU A 294 -16.94 1.06 32.17
N GLU A 295 -16.61 1.25 33.45
CA GLU A 295 -17.21 2.25 34.33
C GLU A 295 -17.01 3.69 33.87
N ASP A 296 -15.97 4.00 33.09
CA ASP A 296 -15.74 5.37 32.61
C ASP A 296 -16.76 5.75 31.52
N PHE A 297 -17.32 4.78 30.80
CA PHE A 297 -18.30 5.03 29.73
C PHE A 297 -19.67 5.47 30.26
N GLN A 298 -19.89 5.50 31.58
CA GLN A 298 -21.02 6.21 32.17
C GLN A 298 -20.98 7.73 31.89
N PHE A 299 -19.78 8.29 31.65
CA PHE A 299 -19.56 9.71 31.33
C PHE A 299 -19.54 9.99 29.82
N ALA A 300 -19.63 8.96 28.98
CA ALA A 300 -19.64 9.13 27.53
C ALA A 300 -20.94 9.80 27.05
N GLY A 301 -20.82 10.65 26.04
CA GLY A 301 -21.98 11.02 25.22
C GLY A 301 -22.50 9.77 24.51
N GLN A 302 -23.81 9.65 24.38
CA GLN A 302 -24.44 8.50 23.74
C GLN A 302 -25.29 8.95 22.55
N TRP A 303 -25.02 8.37 21.39
CA TRP A 303 -25.82 8.54 20.19
C TRP A 303 -26.39 7.21 19.74
N ARG A 304 -27.60 7.28 19.19
CA ARG A 304 -28.22 6.18 18.45
C ARG A 304 -28.10 6.47 16.97
N ILE A 305 -27.50 5.54 16.24
CA ILE A 305 -27.34 5.59 14.79
C ILE A 305 -28.27 4.56 14.17
N THR A 306 -29.22 5.00 13.36
CA THR A 306 -30.05 4.11 12.54
C THR A 306 -29.49 4.10 11.13
N VAL A 307 -28.89 2.98 10.74
CA VAL A 307 -28.39 2.71 9.38
C VAL A 307 -29.50 2.04 8.56
N PRO A 308 -29.44 2.13 7.21
CA PRO A 308 -30.28 1.30 6.35
C PRO A 308 -30.12 -0.19 6.68
N PRO A 309 -31.20 -0.97 6.87
CA PRO A 309 -31.13 -2.36 7.35
C PRO A 309 -30.67 -3.36 6.28
N HIS A 310 -30.36 -2.91 5.08
CA HIS A 310 -29.93 -3.75 3.96
C HIS A 310 -28.80 -3.06 3.20
N ILE A 311 -27.97 -3.87 2.54
CA ILE A 311 -26.99 -3.36 1.57
C ILE A 311 -27.72 -3.19 0.22
N PRO A 312 -27.88 -1.96 -0.29
CA PRO A 312 -28.41 -1.75 -1.62
C PRO A 312 -27.43 -2.29 -2.67
N TRP A 313 -27.97 -2.93 -3.70
CA TRP A 313 -27.22 -3.26 -4.91
C TRP A 313 -26.76 -1.96 -5.61
N PRO A 314 -25.56 -1.88 -6.22
CA PRO A 314 -24.57 -2.94 -6.44
C PRO A 314 -23.49 -3.08 -5.35
N ALA A 315 -23.70 -2.53 -4.15
CA ALA A 315 -22.76 -2.71 -3.05
C ALA A 315 -22.80 -4.13 -2.46
N VAL A 316 -21.68 -4.54 -1.87
CA VAL A 316 -21.53 -5.79 -1.10
C VAL A 316 -21.20 -5.55 0.36
N ASP A 317 -20.85 -4.31 0.70
CA ASP A 317 -20.69 -3.83 2.06
C ASP A 317 -21.01 -2.32 2.08
N MET A 318 -21.22 -1.79 3.28
CA MET A 318 -21.32 -0.38 3.59
C MET A 318 -20.33 -0.08 4.70
N LEU A 319 -19.42 0.87 4.48
CA LEU A 319 -18.50 1.36 5.51
C LEU A 319 -19.19 2.50 6.26
N LEU A 320 -19.48 2.27 7.54
CA LEU A 320 -19.88 3.32 8.47
C LEU A 320 -18.62 4.06 8.93
N ASN A 321 -18.50 5.32 8.53
CA ASN A 321 -17.44 6.23 8.89
C ASN A 321 -17.96 7.21 9.94
N ILE A 322 -17.32 7.23 11.11
CA ILE A 322 -17.70 8.06 12.26
C ILE A 322 -16.57 9.05 12.52
N SER A 323 -16.76 10.30 12.10
CA SER A 323 -15.87 11.41 12.44
C SER A 323 -16.29 11.97 13.80
N TYR A 324 -15.39 11.95 14.78
CA TYR A 324 -15.68 12.41 16.13
C TYR A 324 -14.48 13.13 16.75
N VAL A 325 -14.68 13.83 17.86
CA VAL A 325 -13.63 14.26 18.79
C VAL A 325 -13.98 13.70 20.15
N GLY A 326 -13.07 12.95 20.75
CA GLY A 326 -13.22 12.30 22.05
C GLY A 326 -11.94 11.56 22.40
N ASP A 327 -11.89 10.90 23.54
CA ASP A 327 -10.79 10.00 23.91
C ASP A 327 -10.94 8.66 23.16
N VAL A 328 -12.09 8.02 23.38
CA VAL A 328 -12.43 6.71 22.79
C VAL A 328 -13.87 6.72 22.28
N ALA A 329 -14.07 6.22 21.07
CA ALA A 329 -15.38 5.87 20.54
C ALA A 329 -15.64 4.37 20.67
N ARG A 330 -16.88 3.98 20.97
CA ARG A 330 -17.33 2.58 21.00
C ARG A 330 -18.63 2.43 20.24
N VAL A 331 -18.69 1.48 19.32
CA VAL A 331 -19.90 1.10 18.60
C VAL A 331 -20.36 -0.26 19.09
N SER A 332 -21.62 -0.34 19.49
CA SER A 332 -22.23 -1.55 20.05
C SER A 332 -23.65 -1.75 19.55
N HIS A 333 -24.19 -2.94 19.77
CA HIS A 333 -25.60 -3.25 19.52
C HIS A 333 -26.15 -4.09 20.66
N HIS A 334 -27.20 -3.60 21.33
CA HIS A 334 -27.79 -4.24 22.52
C HIS A 334 -26.75 -4.62 23.59
N GLY A 335 -25.78 -3.72 23.85
CA GLY A 335 -24.70 -3.93 24.82
C GLY A 335 -23.54 -4.81 24.34
N ASN A 336 -23.63 -5.44 23.16
CA ASN A 336 -22.52 -6.17 22.57
C ASN A 336 -21.60 -5.19 21.82
N LEU A 337 -20.38 -5.00 22.33
CA LEU A 337 -19.36 -4.17 21.69
C LEU A 337 -18.93 -4.80 20.36
N PHE A 338 -18.99 -4.01 19.27
CA PHE A 338 -18.53 -4.43 17.95
C PHE A 338 -17.14 -3.92 17.63
N ILE A 339 -16.87 -2.65 17.91
CA ILE A 339 -15.59 -2.00 17.65
C ILE A 339 -15.39 -0.80 18.58
N ASP A 340 -14.14 -0.53 18.93
CA ASP A 340 -13.70 0.69 19.57
C ASP A 340 -12.58 1.37 18.77
N ASP A 341 -12.39 2.66 19.01
CA ASP A 341 -11.33 3.45 18.37
C ASP A 341 -10.80 4.52 19.34
N PHE A 342 -9.47 4.66 19.39
CA PHE A 342 -8.80 5.73 20.11
C PHE A 342 -8.61 6.92 19.16
N TYR A 343 -9.01 8.11 19.61
CA TYR A 343 -9.00 9.27 18.74
C TYR A 343 -7.60 9.60 18.24
N ASN A 344 -7.47 9.61 16.92
CA ASN A 344 -6.25 9.98 16.21
C ASN A 344 -6.51 11.06 15.13
N GLY A 345 -7.73 11.59 15.07
CA GLY A 345 -8.18 12.57 14.09
C GLY A 345 -8.70 12.02 12.76
N LEU A 346 -8.62 10.72 12.55
CA LEU A 346 -9.26 10.03 11.43
C LEU A 346 -10.61 9.46 11.86
N PRO A 347 -11.54 9.21 10.91
CA PRO A 347 -12.80 8.56 11.22
C PRO A 347 -12.60 7.11 11.71
N LEU A 348 -13.41 6.68 12.67
CA LEU A 348 -13.61 5.26 12.96
C LEU A 348 -14.35 4.66 11.75
N GLU A 349 -13.77 3.63 11.14
CA GLU A 349 -14.36 2.93 9.98
C GLU A 349 -14.83 1.51 10.37
N MET A 350 -16.08 1.19 10.04
CA MET A 350 -16.70 -0.11 10.33
C MET A 350 -17.48 -0.63 9.12
N GLY A 351 -17.02 -1.73 8.52
CA GLY A 351 -17.80 -2.49 7.51
C GLY A 351 -19.00 -3.22 8.12
N LEU A 352 -20.19 -2.96 7.59
CA LEU A 352 -21.47 -3.43 8.12
C LEU A 352 -21.86 -4.85 7.70
N ALA A 353 -21.33 -5.38 6.59
CA ALA A 353 -21.76 -6.65 5.99
C ALA A 353 -21.76 -7.82 6.97
N ARG A 354 -20.74 -7.91 7.84
CA ARG A 354 -20.62 -8.96 8.86
C ARG A 354 -21.58 -8.80 10.05
N TYR A 355 -22.18 -7.62 10.21
CA TYR A 355 -23.04 -7.28 11.35
C TYR A 355 -24.52 -7.17 10.99
N LEU A 356 -24.90 -7.11 9.70
CA LEU A 356 -26.30 -6.93 9.29
C LEU A 356 -27.26 -7.99 9.83
N ASN A 357 -26.80 -9.25 9.94
CA ASN A 357 -27.61 -10.31 10.55
C ASN A 357 -27.87 -10.06 12.05
N SER A 358 -26.93 -9.39 12.73
CA SER A 358 -27.02 -9.05 14.15
C SER A 358 -27.82 -7.77 14.37
N ILE A 359 -27.72 -6.78 13.47
CA ILE A 359 -28.36 -5.47 13.59
C ILE A 359 -29.73 -5.48 12.88
N LYS A 360 -30.67 -6.30 13.37
CA LYS A 360 -31.98 -6.54 12.71
C LYS A 360 -32.82 -5.30 12.45
N GLU A 361 -32.65 -4.26 13.27
CA GLU A 361 -33.38 -2.98 13.15
C GLU A 361 -32.53 -1.86 12.52
N GLY A 362 -31.29 -2.15 12.12
CA GLY A 362 -30.34 -1.13 11.68
C GLY A 362 -29.88 -0.17 12.78
N VAL A 363 -30.10 -0.47 14.06
CA VAL A 363 -29.81 0.44 15.18
C VAL A 363 -28.48 0.11 15.85
N LEU A 364 -27.58 1.08 15.95
CA LEU A 364 -26.30 1.01 16.65
C LEU A 364 -26.26 2.05 17.78
N ASP A 365 -25.63 1.67 18.90
CA ASP A 365 -25.30 2.58 19.99
C ASP A 365 -23.84 3.02 19.86
N LEU A 366 -23.62 4.32 19.72
CA LEU A 366 -22.31 4.96 19.72
C LEU A 366 -22.09 5.66 21.06
N LEU A 367 -21.00 5.31 21.74
CA LEU A 367 -20.50 6.03 22.91
C LEU A 367 -19.22 6.76 22.53
N ILE A 368 -19.10 8.05 22.89
CA ILE A 368 -17.85 8.80 22.79
C ILE A 368 -17.48 9.29 24.18
N LEU A 369 -16.36 8.80 24.71
CA LEU A 369 -15.78 9.27 25.96
C LEU A 369 -15.11 10.64 25.70
N PRO A 370 -15.34 11.68 26.53
CA PRO A 370 -14.71 12.99 26.32
C PRO A 370 -13.19 12.96 26.38
N LEU A 371 -12.55 13.65 25.43
CA LEU A 371 -11.10 13.90 25.44
C LEU A 371 -10.79 15.03 26.41
N ARG A 372 -10.00 14.76 27.44
CA ARG A 372 -9.57 15.79 28.39
C ARG A 372 -8.39 16.61 27.83
N VAL A 373 -8.36 17.89 28.17
CA VAL A 373 -7.23 18.79 27.80
C VAL A 373 -5.91 18.35 28.45
N ASP A 374 -5.98 17.70 29.60
CA ASP A 374 -4.86 17.18 30.38
C ASP A 374 -4.55 15.70 30.09
N ALA A 375 -5.15 15.10 29.05
CA ALA A 375 -4.89 13.72 28.68
C ALA A 375 -3.40 13.55 28.29
N PRO A 376 -2.64 12.64 28.95
CA PRO A 376 -1.22 12.46 28.72
C PRO A 376 -0.96 11.57 27.49
N ILE A 377 -1.61 11.90 26.37
CA ILE A 377 -1.52 11.18 25.10
C ILE A 377 -0.96 12.06 24.00
N PHE A 378 -0.21 11.47 23.09
CA PHE A 378 0.25 12.15 21.89
C PHE A 378 -0.84 12.09 20.81
N ILE A 379 -1.28 13.26 20.35
CA ILE A 379 -2.10 13.40 19.14
C ILE A 379 -1.29 14.21 18.13
N ASP A 380 -1.28 13.77 16.87
CA ASP A 380 -0.55 14.46 15.81
C ASP A 380 -1.02 15.93 15.73
N PRO A 381 -0.10 16.92 15.75
CA PRO A 381 -0.47 18.34 15.74
C PRO A 381 -1.41 18.75 14.60
N ARG A 382 -1.37 18.05 13.46
CA ARG A 382 -2.25 18.30 12.30
C ARG A 382 -3.71 17.95 12.56
N THR A 383 -3.97 17.14 13.57
CA THR A 383 -5.30 16.59 13.92
C THR A 383 -5.72 16.88 15.36
N LYS A 384 -4.81 17.48 16.14
CA LYS A 384 -5.05 17.78 17.54
C LYS A 384 -6.19 18.82 17.65
N PRO A 385 -7.27 18.51 18.38
CA PRO A 385 -8.39 19.43 18.52
C PRO A 385 -7.99 20.65 19.35
N GLN A 386 -8.61 21.79 19.06
CA GLN A 386 -8.40 23.02 19.81
C GLN A 386 -9.37 23.09 20.99
N PHE A 387 -8.84 23.32 22.18
CA PHE A 387 -9.64 23.53 23.40
C PHE A 387 -9.84 25.02 23.60
N SER A 388 -11.09 25.47 23.71
CA SER A 388 -11.39 26.84 24.09
C SER A 388 -10.96 27.11 25.55
N PRO A 389 -10.55 28.34 25.90
CA PRO A 389 -10.20 28.68 27.28
C PRO A 389 -11.31 28.30 28.27
N GLY A 390 -10.93 27.64 29.36
CA GLY A 390 -11.86 27.20 30.40
C GLY A 390 -12.63 25.91 30.09
N ILE A 391 -12.48 25.32 28.89
CA ILE A 391 -13.13 24.06 28.53
C ILE A 391 -12.17 22.89 28.84
N PRO A 392 -12.47 22.04 29.85
CA PRO A 392 -11.53 21.02 30.31
C PRO A 392 -11.52 19.75 29.45
N GLN A 393 -12.51 19.58 28.56
CA GLN A 393 -12.67 18.39 27.74
C GLN A 393 -13.50 18.67 26.48
N LEU A 394 -13.37 17.82 25.47
CA LEU A 394 -14.13 17.86 24.23
C LEU A 394 -14.81 16.52 23.97
N CYS A 395 -16.06 16.55 23.54
CA CYS A 395 -16.80 15.39 23.09
C CYS A 395 -17.75 15.83 21.98
N GLU A 396 -17.50 15.43 20.76
CA GLU A 396 -18.24 15.87 19.58
C GLU A 396 -18.41 14.71 18.60
N LEU A 397 -19.62 14.49 18.13
CA LEU A 397 -19.87 13.72 16.92
C LEU A 397 -19.93 14.71 15.75
N LYS A 398 -18.93 14.65 14.86
CA LYS A 398 -18.81 15.60 13.73
C LYS A 398 -19.62 15.17 12.52
N GLU A 399 -19.45 13.92 12.11
CA GLU A 399 -20.10 13.39 10.91
C GLU A 399 -20.30 11.88 11.01
N ILE A 400 -21.45 11.41 10.51
CA ILE A 400 -21.68 10.01 10.17
C ILE A 400 -21.84 9.91 8.66
N ARG A 401 -21.00 9.10 8.02
CA ARG A 401 -21.05 8.85 6.58
C ARG A 401 -21.14 7.35 6.32
N LEU A 402 -22.05 6.97 5.42
CA LEU A 402 -22.12 5.61 4.91
C LEU A 402 -21.51 5.58 3.51
N SER A 403 -20.50 4.75 3.31
CA SER A 403 -19.80 4.63 2.02
C SER A 403 -19.97 3.22 1.45
N PRO A 404 -20.57 3.07 0.26
CA PRO A 404 -20.74 1.75 -0.35
C PRO A 404 -19.40 1.16 -0.74
N VAL A 405 -19.25 -0.15 -0.54
CA VAL A 405 -18.18 -0.96 -1.14
C VAL A 405 -18.79 -1.73 -2.29
N TYR A 406 -18.48 -1.27 -3.50
CA TYR A 406 -18.89 -1.89 -4.73
C TYR A 406 -18.05 -3.12 -5.04
N GLN A 407 -18.61 -4.09 -5.76
CA GLN A 407 -17.90 -5.27 -6.22
C GLN A 407 -18.12 -5.48 -7.71
N VAL A 408 -17.05 -5.83 -8.42
CA VAL A 408 -17.17 -6.44 -9.75
C VAL A 408 -16.33 -7.71 -9.84
N LYS A 409 -16.84 -8.69 -10.59
CA LYS A 409 -16.24 -10.01 -10.75
C LYS A 409 -15.75 -10.21 -12.19
N ALA A 410 -14.60 -10.86 -12.36
CA ALA A 410 -14.08 -11.28 -13.65
C ALA A 410 -13.73 -12.78 -13.62
N ILE A 411 -14.30 -13.56 -14.54
CA ILE A 411 -14.08 -15.03 -14.59
C ILE A 411 -13.00 -15.35 -15.62
N VAL A 412 -11.89 -15.89 -15.14
CA VAL A 412 -10.75 -16.30 -15.95
C VAL A 412 -11.01 -17.68 -16.56
N GLN A 413 -10.79 -17.84 -17.86
CA GLN A 413 -10.90 -19.14 -18.52
C GLN A 413 -9.75 -20.05 -18.07
N GLN A 414 -10.06 -21.32 -17.85
CA GLN A 414 -9.01 -22.35 -17.90
C GLN A 414 -8.45 -22.38 -19.32
N SER A 415 -7.13 -22.36 -19.44
CA SER A 415 -6.48 -22.72 -20.70
C SER A 415 -6.98 -24.10 -21.11
N ARG A 416 -7.52 -24.24 -22.32
CA ARG A 416 -7.69 -25.58 -22.90
C ARG A 416 -6.28 -26.13 -23.07
N GLU A 417 -6.01 -27.26 -22.43
CA GLU A 417 -4.81 -28.06 -22.69
C GLU A 417 -4.73 -28.47 -24.16
#